data_AF-A0A6A5FEU2-F1
#
_entry.id   AF-A0A6A5FEU2-F1
#
_cell.length_a   1.000
_cell.length_b   1.000
_cell.length_c   1.000
_cell.angle_alpha   90.00
_cell.angle_beta   90.00
_cell.angle_gamma   90.00
#
_symmetry.space_group_name_H-M   'P 1'
#
loop_
_entity.id
_entity.type
_entity.pdbx_description
1 polymer ?
#
loop_
_entity_poly.entity_id
_entity_poly.type
_entity_poly.pdbx_seq_one_letter_code
_entity_poly.pdbx_strand_id
1 'polypeptide(L)'
;MARETLAHEGDTDIPYKANTDVQVAGMLSYYILSGGHHPFGDKSYKCEGNIYEGKYTLDHVEDVVAKDLIEWMINKEPMNRPKVEECLRHPFFWTPERKVEYLRRTGNRDEVANCRKADKELCPPELVQKMDAKNKAYPDNTLGLLRFIRNLHEH
;
A
#
# COMPACT_ATOMS: atom_id res chain seq x y z
N MET A 1 5.90 -12.06 18.59
CA MET A 1 6.52 -10.94 19.35
C MET A 1 7.12 -9.95 18.36
N ALA A 2 7.40 -8.71 18.75
CA ALA A 2 8.09 -7.75 17.90
C ALA A 2 9.61 -8.00 17.89
N ARG A 3 10.35 -7.32 17.00
CA ARG A 3 11.81 -7.40 16.92
C ARG A 3 12.49 -7.05 18.25
N GLU A 4 12.19 -5.88 18.77
CA GLU A 4 12.86 -5.31 19.95
C GLU A 4 12.63 -6.16 21.21
N THR A 5 11.48 -6.81 21.34
CA THR A 5 11.18 -7.75 22.43
C THR A 5 11.97 -9.07 22.34
N LEU A 6 12.59 -9.38 21.20
CA LEU A 6 13.50 -10.53 21.02
C LEU A 6 14.98 -10.15 21.22
N ALA A 7 15.31 -8.85 21.25
CA ALA A 7 16.70 -8.36 21.27
C ALA A 7 17.23 -8.08 22.69
N HIS A 8 16.37 -8.12 23.71
CA HIS A 8 16.66 -7.68 25.07
C HIS A 8 16.35 -8.79 26.10
N GLU A 9 17.04 -9.93 26.02
CA GLU A 9 17.10 -10.88 27.14
C GLU A 9 17.94 -10.30 28.29
N GLY A 10 17.35 -9.46 29.14
CA GLY A 10 17.95 -9.07 30.42
C GLY A 10 17.72 -7.63 30.92
N ASP A 11 17.12 -6.74 30.12
CA ASP A 11 16.86 -5.36 30.54
C ASP A 11 15.36 -5.13 30.81
N THR A 12 15.01 -4.83 32.06
CA THR A 12 13.61 -4.87 32.54
C THR A 12 12.81 -3.59 32.29
N ASP A 13 13.43 -2.53 31.77
CA ASP A 13 12.76 -1.25 31.48
C ASP A 13 12.75 -0.94 29.97
N ILE A 14 12.17 -1.86 29.20
CA ILE A 14 11.63 -1.54 27.88
C ILE A 14 10.20 -1.05 28.09
N PRO A 15 9.92 0.26 28.18
CA PRO A 15 8.54 0.73 28.14
C PRO A 15 7.93 0.28 26.81
N TYR A 16 6.76 -0.36 26.84
CA TYR A 16 6.04 -0.76 25.63
C TYR A 16 5.86 0.46 24.72
N LYS A 17 6.45 0.41 23.52
CA LYS A 17 6.45 1.53 22.56
C LYS A 17 5.37 1.27 21.53
N ALA A 18 4.61 2.28 21.13
CA ALA A 18 3.55 2.12 20.13
C ALA A 18 4.06 1.48 18.80
N ASN A 19 5.33 1.70 18.46
CA ASN A 19 6.02 1.09 17.31
C ASN A 19 6.09 -0.46 17.41
N THR A 20 6.15 -1.00 18.62
CA THR A 20 6.09 -2.45 18.94
C THR A 20 4.71 -3.00 18.61
N ASP A 21 3.65 -2.33 19.08
CA ASP A 21 2.26 -2.68 18.81
C ASP A 21 1.93 -2.56 17.31
N VAL A 22 2.47 -1.54 16.63
CA VAL A 22 2.35 -1.38 15.16
C VAL A 22 2.95 -2.58 14.42
N GLN A 23 4.09 -3.13 14.86
CA GLN A 23 4.68 -4.31 14.21
C GLN A 23 3.79 -5.55 14.38
N VAL A 24 3.27 -5.77 15.58
CA VAL A 24 2.36 -6.89 15.89
C VAL A 24 1.02 -6.72 15.17
N ALA A 25 0.50 -5.49 15.08
CA ALA A 25 -0.70 -5.18 14.31
C ALA A 25 -0.49 -5.45 12.80
N GLY A 26 0.67 -5.13 12.23
CA GLY A 26 1.01 -5.45 10.85
C GLY A 26 1.07 -6.97 10.59
N MET A 27 1.65 -7.73 11.53
CA MET A 27 1.65 -9.20 11.49
C MET A 27 0.20 -9.76 11.53
N LEU A 28 -0.65 -9.19 12.39
CA LEU A 28 -2.05 -9.60 12.52
C LEU A 28 -2.90 -9.20 11.30
N SER A 29 -2.67 -8.03 10.70
CA SER A 29 -3.31 -7.62 9.45
C SER A 29 -2.98 -8.57 8.31
N TYR A 30 -1.71 -9.00 8.18
CA TYR A 30 -1.35 -10.04 7.21
C TYR A 30 -2.01 -11.38 7.52
N TYR A 31 -2.02 -11.82 8.79
CA TYR A 31 -2.66 -13.07 9.20
C TYR A 31 -4.14 -13.12 8.83
N ILE A 32 -4.87 -12.02 9.06
CA ILE A 32 -6.28 -11.91 8.67
C ILE A 32 -6.45 -11.92 7.14
N LEU A 33 -5.67 -11.12 6.41
CA LEU A 33 -5.83 -10.94 4.96
C LEU A 33 -5.31 -12.12 4.13
N SER A 34 -4.40 -12.93 4.67
CA SER A 34 -3.88 -14.15 4.04
C SER A 34 -4.68 -15.42 4.38
N GLY A 35 -5.69 -15.32 5.26
CA GLY A 35 -6.45 -16.49 5.72
C GLY A 35 -5.73 -17.37 6.75
N GLY A 36 -4.66 -16.88 7.39
CA GLY A 36 -4.00 -17.55 8.52
C GLY A 36 -2.48 -17.72 8.41
N HIS A 37 -1.82 -17.15 7.40
CA HIS A 37 -0.36 -17.22 7.28
C HIS A 37 0.34 -16.13 8.12
N HIS A 38 1.54 -16.41 8.60
CA HIS A 38 2.37 -15.42 9.30
C HIS A 38 3.41 -14.81 8.34
N PRO A 39 3.63 -13.48 8.30
CA PRO A 39 4.49 -12.89 7.28
C PRO A 39 5.97 -13.25 7.48
N PHE A 40 6.37 -13.63 8.70
CA PHE A 40 7.70 -14.17 9.01
C PHE A 40 7.75 -15.71 8.92
N GLY A 41 6.76 -16.34 8.27
CA GLY A 41 6.68 -17.76 7.99
C GLY A 41 6.00 -18.59 9.08
N ASP A 42 5.21 -19.59 8.65
CA ASP A 42 4.32 -20.39 9.51
C ASP A 42 5.05 -21.42 10.40
N LYS A 43 6.36 -21.60 10.18
CA LYS A 43 7.19 -22.52 10.97
C LYS A 43 7.73 -21.79 12.20
N SER A 44 7.07 -21.99 13.34
CA SER A 44 7.38 -21.35 14.63
C SER A 44 8.87 -21.20 14.93
N TYR A 45 9.64 -22.28 14.84
CA TYR A 45 11.10 -22.30 15.10
C TYR A 45 11.95 -21.43 14.16
N LYS A 46 11.40 -20.91 13.06
CA LYS A 46 12.03 -19.92 12.18
C LYS A 46 11.47 -18.51 12.34
N CYS A 47 10.27 -18.37 12.88
CA CYS A 47 9.54 -17.11 12.94
C CYS A 47 10.34 -16.03 13.70
N GLU A 48 10.86 -16.34 14.88
CA GLU A 48 11.60 -15.39 15.72
C GLU A 48 12.94 -14.99 15.07
N GLY A 49 13.66 -15.94 14.48
CA GLY A 49 14.87 -15.65 13.69
C GLY A 49 14.57 -14.76 12.47
N ASN A 50 13.48 -15.04 11.74
CA ASN A 50 13.03 -14.23 10.63
C ASN A 50 12.65 -12.80 11.06
N ILE A 51 12.00 -12.62 12.21
CA ILE A 51 11.70 -11.29 12.80
C ILE A 51 13.01 -10.58 13.21
N TYR A 52 13.97 -11.31 13.80
CA TYR A 52 15.28 -10.78 14.19
C TYR A 52 16.21 -10.49 13.00
N GLU A 53 16.00 -11.10 11.83
CA GLU A 53 16.73 -10.75 10.61
C GLU A 53 16.01 -9.66 9.79
N GLY A 54 14.68 -9.60 9.86
CA GLY A 54 13.80 -8.76 9.03
C GLY A 54 13.34 -9.45 7.75
N LYS A 55 13.30 -10.79 7.71
CA LYS A 55 12.95 -11.60 6.53
C LYS A 55 11.47 -11.99 6.57
N TYR A 56 10.66 -11.37 5.72
CA TYR A 56 9.22 -11.65 5.57
C TYR A 56 8.88 -12.05 4.12
N THR A 57 7.70 -12.64 3.93
CA THR A 57 7.04 -12.76 2.62
C THR A 57 5.59 -12.31 2.76
N LEU A 58 5.04 -11.66 1.72
CA LEU A 58 3.66 -11.17 1.68
C LEU A 58 2.86 -11.82 0.54
N ASP A 59 3.23 -13.05 0.18
CA ASP A 59 2.81 -13.68 -1.08
C ASP A 59 1.36 -14.17 -1.06
N HIS A 60 0.78 -14.40 0.13
CA HIS A 60 -0.58 -14.92 0.32
C HIS A 60 -1.64 -13.80 0.38
N VAL A 61 -1.29 -12.59 -0.02
CA VAL A 61 -2.19 -11.44 -0.20
C VAL A 61 -2.05 -10.98 -1.65
N GLU A 62 -3.15 -10.57 -2.29
CA GLU A 62 -3.11 -10.01 -3.66
C GLU A 62 -3.15 -8.47 -3.68
N ASP A 63 -3.85 -7.85 -2.73
CA ASP A 63 -3.98 -6.38 -2.66
C ASP A 63 -2.64 -5.69 -2.38
N VAL A 64 -2.08 -5.06 -3.41
CA VAL A 64 -0.82 -4.29 -3.35
C VAL A 64 -0.88 -3.11 -2.37
N VAL A 65 -2.07 -2.52 -2.15
CA VAL A 65 -2.27 -1.43 -1.18
C VAL A 65 -2.30 -1.97 0.25
N ALA A 66 -2.75 -3.21 0.44
CA ALA A 66 -2.60 -3.90 1.72
C ALA A 66 -1.13 -4.25 1.99
N LYS A 67 -0.38 -4.72 0.98
CA LYS A 67 1.06 -5.04 1.13
C LYS A 67 1.87 -3.82 1.54
N ASP A 68 1.69 -2.68 0.86
CA ASP A 68 2.39 -1.42 1.15
C ASP A 68 2.22 -0.98 2.62
N LEU A 69 0.99 -1.06 3.14
CA LEU A 69 0.72 -0.81 4.57
C LEU A 69 1.39 -1.83 5.50
N ILE A 70 1.24 -3.12 5.20
CA ILE A 70 1.77 -4.20 6.05
C ILE A 70 3.30 -4.11 6.11
N GLU A 71 3.97 -3.93 4.97
CA GLU A 71 5.43 -3.78 4.85
C GLU A 71 5.95 -2.60 5.66
N TRP A 72 5.24 -1.45 5.61
CA TRP A 72 5.57 -0.29 6.43
C TRP A 72 5.37 -0.56 7.94
N MET A 73 4.28 -1.25 8.32
CA MET A 73 3.98 -1.60 9.71
C MET A 73 4.95 -2.63 10.30
N ILE A 74 5.28 -3.70 9.55
CA ILE A 74 6.17 -4.78 10.03
C ILE A 74 7.66 -4.43 9.95
N ASN A 75 8.02 -3.24 9.49
CA ASN A 75 9.39 -2.83 9.19
C ASN A 75 10.36 -3.19 10.32
N LYS A 76 11.51 -3.72 9.94
CA LYS A 76 12.58 -4.18 10.84
C LYS A 76 12.92 -3.12 11.89
N GLU A 77 13.20 -1.90 11.45
CA GLU A 77 13.69 -0.83 12.32
C GLU A 77 12.51 -0.05 12.93
N PRO A 78 12.35 -0.01 14.27
CA PRO A 78 11.17 0.58 14.91
C PRO A 78 10.89 2.03 14.52
N MET A 79 11.93 2.83 14.26
CA MET A 79 11.80 4.24 13.88
C MET A 79 11.27 4.46 12.45
N ASN A 80 11.29 3.42 11.59
CA ASN A 80 10.76 3.48 10.23
C ASN A 80 9.29 3.05 10.15
N ARG A 81 8.73 2.49 11.23
CA ARG A 81 7.32 2.08 11.31
C ARG A 81 6.40 3.32 11.44
N PRO A 82 5.20 3.30 10.86
CA PRO A 82 4.22 4.38 10.96
C PRO A 82 3.69 4.55 12.39
N LYS A 83 3.17 5.75 12.68
CA LYS A 83 2.25 5.94 13.83
C LYS A 83 0.85 5.42 13.49
N VAL A 84 0.01 5.20 14.51
CA VAL A 84 -1.37 4.72 14.32
C VAL A 84 -2.19 5.70 13.46
N GLU A 85 -2.00 7.00 13.61
CA GLU A 85 -2.65 8.04 12.81
C GLU A 85 -2.11 8.10 11.37
N GLU A 86 -0.97 7.47 11.08
CA GLU A 86 -0.40 7.32 9.74
C GLU A 86 -0.96 6.06 9.06
N CYS A 87 -1.03 4.94 9.78
CA CYS A 87 -1.75 3.74 9.35
C CYS A 87 -3.18 4.07 8.94
N LEU A 88 -3.95 4.77 9.80
CA LEU A 88 -5.35 5.14 9.53
C LEU A 88 -5.51 6.19 8.42
N ARG A 89 -4.43 6.86 8.00
CA ARG A 89 -4.41 7.73 6.82
C ARG A 89 -4.03 7.02 5.52
N HIS A 90 -3.59 5.76 5.58
CA HIS A 90 -3.17 4.97 4.42
C HIS A 90 -4.31 4.71 3.41
N PRO A 91 -4.05 4.69 2.09
CA PRO A 91 -5.05 4.37 1.07
C PRO A 91 -5.81 3.04 1.25
N PHE A 92 -5.28 2.09 2.01
CA PHE A 92 -5.97 0.85 2.39
C PHE A 92 -7.34 1.16 3.04
N PHE A 93 -7.37 2.07 4.02
CA PHE A 93 -8.59 2.48 4.75
C PHE A 93 -9.44 3.54 4.03
N TRP A 94 -9.12 3.90 2.78
CA TRP A 94 -9.92 4.89 2.04
C TRP A 94 -11.13 4.24 1.38
N THR A 95 -12.28 4.89 1.49
CA THR A 95 -13.49 4.52 0.74
C THR A 95 -13.26 4.66 -0.77
N PRO A 96 -14.03 3.97 -1.63
CA PRO A 96 -13.89 4.07 -3.09
C PRO A 96 -14.00 5.51 -3.60
N GLU A 97 -14.90 6.31 -3.02
CA GLU A 97 -15.13 7.71 -3.40
C GLU A 97 -13.90 8.57 -3.07
N ARG A 98 -13.26 8.33 -1.92
CA ARG A 98 -11.99 9.01 -1.54
C ARG A 98 -10.83 8.60 -2.45
N LYS A 99 -10.77 7.33 -2.88
CA LYS A 99 -9.79 6.84 -3.87
C LYS A 99 -9.99 7.53 -5.23
N VAL A 100 -11.23 7.59 -5.72
CA VAL A 100 -11.58 8.29 -6.98
C VAL A 100 -11.29 9.80 -6.90
N GLU A 101 -11.68 10.48 -5.81
CA GLU A 101 -11.43 11.92 -5.64
C GLU A 101 -9.93 12.25 -5.57
N TYR A 102 -9.12 11.39 -4.93
CA TYR A 102 -7.66 11.55 -4.93
C TYR A 102 -7.07 11.43 -6.36
N LEU A 103 -7.51 10.44 -7.13
CA LEU A 103 -7.09 10.27 -8.53
C LEU A 103 -7.55 11.47 -9.39
N ARG A 104 -8.78 11.94 -9.22
CA ARG A 104 -9.35 13.10 -9.92
C ARG A 104 -8.58 14.39 -9.60
N ARG A 105 -8.28 14.66 -8.33
CA ARG A 105 -7.46 15.82 -7.90
C ARG A 105 -6.03 15.73 -8.42
N THR A 106 -5.43 14.55 -8.42
CA THR A 106 -4.07 14.33 -8.96
C THR A 106 -4.05 14.51 -10.48
N GLY A 107 -5.06 14.00 -11.19
CA GLY A 107 -5.32 14.21 -12.61
C GLY A 107 -5.61 15.66 -13.03
N ASN A 108 -5.72 16.58 -12.08
CA ASN A 108 -5.91 18.02 -12.26
C ASN A 108 -4.74 18.89 -11.78
N ARG A 109 -3.60 18.31 -11.36
CA ARG A 109 -2.34 19.06 -11.18
C ARG A 109 -1.76 19.45 -12.54
N ASP A 110 -1.08 20.58 -12.66
CA ASP A 110 -0.59 21.11 -13.94
C ASP A 110 0.39 20.17 -14.68
N GLU A 111 1.27 19.50 -13.93
CA GLU A 111 2.16 18.42 -14.39
C GLU A 111 1.40 17.34 -15.17
N VAL A 112 0.21 16.98 -14.67
CA VAL A 112 -0.68 15.95 -15.23
C VAL A 112 -1.64 16.54 -16.25
N ALA A 113 -1.99 17.83 -16.13
CA ALA A 113 -2.89 18.53 -17.03
C ALA A 113 -2.33 18.68 -18.45
N ASN A 114 -1.00 18.79 -18.56
CA ASN A 114 -0.28 19.06 -19.80
C ASN A 114 0.03 17.83 -20.68
N CYS A 115 -0.36 16.63 -20.24
CA CYS A 115 0.09 15.33 -20.74
C CYS A 115 -0.75 14.78 -21.95
N ARG A 116 -0.15 14.31 -23.09
CA ARG A 116 -0.89 14.14 -24.40
C ARG A 116 -0.78 12.90 -25.40
N LYS A 117 0.13 11.89 -25.39
CA LYS A 117 0.14 10.66 -26.30
C LYS A 117 1.04 9.51 -25.74
N ALA A 118 0.80 8.18 -25.60
CA ALA A 118 -0.27 7.15 -25.54
C ALA A 118 -1.07 6.54 -26.69
N ASP A 119 -1.60 5.39 -26.26
CA ASP A 119 -2.05 4.17 -26.89
C ASP A 119 -3.40 3.71 -26.28
N LYS A 120 -4.06 2.79 -26.95
CA LYS A 120 -5.40 2.27 -26.65
C LYS A 120 -5.37 0.94 -25.89
N GLU A 121 -4.21 0.30 -25.77
CA GLU A 121 -4.07 -0.98 -25.05
C GLU A 121 -4.18 -0.86 -23.52
N LEU A 122 -3.82 0.29 -22.93
CA LEU A 122 -3.84 0.50 -21.47
C LEU A 122 -5.24 0.67 -20.86
N CYS A 123 -6.31 0.63 -21.67
CA CYS A 123 -7.69 0.83 -21.24
C CYS A 123 -8.65 -0.08 -22.02
N PRO A 124 -9.70 -0.65 -21.38
CA PRO A 124 -10.72 -1.42 -22.08
C PRO A 124 -11.29 -0.67 -23.30
N PRO A 125 -11.40 -1.30 -24.49
CA PRO A 125 -11.84 -0.62 -25.72
C PRO A 125 -13.16 0.14 -25.59
N GLU A 126 -14.09 -0.36 -24.76
CA GLU A 126 -15.36 0.29 -24.45
C GLU A 126 -15.22 1.67 -23.78
N LEU A 127 -14.21 1.85 -22.92
CA LEU A 127 -13.92 3.12 -22.26
C LEU A 127 -13.16 4.07 -23.19
N VAL A 128 -12.30 3.52 -24.05
CA VAL A 128 -11.61 4.30 -25.10
C VAL A 128 -12.63 4.85 -26.11
N GLN A 129 -13.57 4.02 -26.59
CA GLN A 129 -14.62 4.43 -27.54
C GLN A 129 -15.52 5.56 -27.00
N LYS A 130 -15.87 5.53 -25.71
CA LYS A 130 -16.64 6.61 -25.05
C LYS A 130 -15.94 7.98 -25.09
N MET A 131 -14.60 8.00 -25.17
CA MET A 131 -13.81 9.24 -25.22
C MET A 131 -13.25 9.57 -26.61
N ASP A 132 -13.09 8.60 -27.52
CA ASP A 132 -12.71 8.81 -28.92
C ASP A 132 -13.68 9.74 -29.66
N ALA A 133 -14.94 9.80 -29.25
CA ALA A 133 -15.93 10.77 -29.74
C ALA A 133 -15.52 12.25 -29.57
N LYS A 134 -14.51 12.53 -28.73
CA LYS A 134 -13.89 13.87 -28.55
C LYS A 134 -12.47 13.97 -29.13
N ASN A 135 -11.97 12.93 -29.80
CA ASN A 135 -10.71 12.88 -30.55
C ASN A 135 -9.47 13.41 -29.78
N LYS A 136 -9.28 12.96 -28.54
CA LYS A 136 -8.16 13.37 -27.65
C LYS A 136 -7.32 12.15 -27.24
N ALA A 137 -6.03 12.21 -27.56
CA ALA A 137 -5.02 11.33 -26.96
C ALA A 137 -4.58 11.84 -25.57
N TYR A 138 -4.04 10.90 -24.76
CA TYR A 138 -3.41 11.08 -23.44
C TYR A 138 -2.06 10.33 -23.45
N PRO A 139 -1.13 10.44 -22.48
CA PRO A 139 0.24 9.90 -22.55
C PRO A 139 0.58 8.58 -21.87
N ASP A 140 1.56 7.87 -22.44
CA ASP A 140 1.85 6.46 -22.14
C ASP A 140 2.71 6.35 -20.88
N ASN A 141 2.09 6.73 -19.77
CA ASN A 141 2.65 6.77 -18.45
C ASN A 141 1.53 7.02 -17.44
N THR A 142 1.88 6.90 -16.15
CA THR A 142 0.97 7.13 -15.03
C THR A 142 0.26 8.50 -15.08
N LEU A 143 0.93 9.54 -15.59
CA LEU A 143 0.33 10.88 -15.71
C LEU A 143 -0.83 10.87 -16.73
N GLY A 144 -0.69 10.15 -17.85
CA GLY A 144 -1.76 10.08 -18.83
C GLY A 144 -2.94 9.22 -18.40
N LEU A 145 -2.69 8.12 -17.71
CA LEU A 145 -3.75 7.35 -17.06
C LEU A 145 -4.51 8.20 -16.03
N LEU A 146 -3.81 8.97 -15.19
CA LEU A 146 -4.43 9.93 -14.26
C LEU A 146 -5.25 11.00 -14.99
N ARG A 147 -4.75 11.53 -16.12
CA ARG A 147 -5.47 12.54 -16.92
C ARG A 147 -6.70 11.96 -17.62
N PHE A 148 -6.64 10.69 -18.05
CA PHE A 148 -7.75 9.91 -18.62
C PHE A 148 -8.85 9.67 -17.56
N ILE A 149 -8.51 9.07 -16.41
CA ILE A 149 -9.44 8.79 -15.31
C ILE A 149 -10.20 10.06 -14.89
N ARG A 150 -9.50 11.20 -14.79
CA ARG A 150 -10.12 12.48 -14.44
C ARG A 150 -11.11 12.96 -15.53
N ASN A 151 -10.84 12.79 -16.83
CA ASN A 151 -11.83 13.10 -17.88
C ASN A 151 -13.07 12.20 -17.77
N LEU A 152 -12.88 10.89 -17.56
CA LEU A 152 -13.95 9.89 -17.51
C LEU A 152 -14.92 10.08 -16.32
N HIS A 153 -14.54 10.90 -15.33
CA HIS A 153 -15.39 11.28 -14.21
C HIS A 153 -16.02 12.69 -14.37
N GLU A 154 -15.59 13.46 -15.36
CA GLU A 154 -16.11 14.82 -15.65
C GLU A 154 -17.02 14.86 -16.90
N HIS A 155 -17.20 13.72 -17.60
CA HIS A 155 -17.87 13.60 -18.90
C HIS A 155 -18.61 12.27 -19.09
#